data_AF-A0A9P6XMI0-F1
#
_entry.id   AF-A0A9P6XMI0-F1
#
_cell.length_a   1.000
_cell.length_b   1.000
_cell.length_c   1.000
_cell.angle_alpha   90.00
_cell.angle_beta   90.00
_cell.angle_gamma   90.00
#
_symmetry.space_group_name_H-M   'P 1'
#
loop_
_entity.id
_entity.type
_entity.pdbx_description
1 polymer ?
#
loop_
_entity_poly.entity_id
_entity_poly.type
_entity_poly.pdbx_seq_one_letter_code
_entity_poly.pdbx_strand_id
1 'polypeptide(L)'
;MIDGGEHDEKIIGVPTDTVAPTYANIRDLADLPEIERQRIEAFFRVYKDLPAGRNPVQLNGWGNAAEARALISEAMQRFNR
;
A
#
# COMPACT_ATOMS: atom_id res chain seq x y z
N MET A 1 1.62 -0.94 7.78
CA MET A 1 2.01 0.23 8.61
C MET A 1 1.11 0.23 9.84
N ILE A 2 1.55 0.88 10.91
CA ILE A 2 0.72 1.10 12.10
C ILE A 2 0.36 2.59 12.15
N ASP A 3 -0.92 2.88 12.29
CA ASP A 3 -1.46 4.23 12.45
C ASP A 3 -2.33 4.27 13.71
N GLY A 4 -1.98 5.13 14.67
CA GLY A 4 -2.75 5.23 15.92
C GLY A 4 -2.80 3.95 16.76
N GLY A 5 -1.87 3.01 16.54
CA GLY A 5 -1.84 1.72 17.23
C GLY A 5 -2.60 0.59 16.52
N GLU A 6 -3.22 0.87 15.37
CA GLU A 6 -3.95 -0.11 14.58
C GLU A 6 -3.19 -0.49 13.30
N HIS A 7 -3.42 -1.72 12.84
CA HIS A 7 -2.95 -2.21 11.55
C HIS A 7 -3.65 -1.44 10.43
N ASP A 8 -2.85 -0.82 9.56
CA ASP A 8 -3.36 0.09 8.53
C ASP A 8 -2.65 -0.16 7.19
N GLU A 9 -2.69 -1.38 6.68
CA GLU A 9 -2.09 -1.77 5.41
C GLU A 9 -2.62 -0.92 4.23
N LYS A 10 -1.71 -0.57 3.30
CA LYS A 10 -2.04 0.18 2.08
C LYS A 10 -1.88 -0.74 0.88
N ILE A 11 -2.96 -0.96 0.14
CA ILE A 11 -2.95 -1.77 -1.08
C ILE A 11 -2.51 -0.90 -2.26
N ILE A 12 -1.51 -1.38 -3.02
CA ILE A 12 -1.13 -0.81 -4.31
C ILE A 12 -1.75 -1.66 -5.42
N GLY A 13 -2.57 -1.03 -6.24
CA GLY A 13 -3.14 -1.61 -7.46
C GLY A 13 -2.68 -0.83 -8.68
N VAL A 14 -2.56 -1.53 -9.80
CA VAL A 14 -2.37 -0.94 -11.13
C VAL A 14 -3.63 -1.17 -11.97
N PRO A 15 -3.91 -0.33 -12.97
CA PRO A 15 -5.01 -0.59 -13.90
C PRO A 15 -4.84 -1.94 -14.62
N THR A 16 -5.94 -2.52 -15.08
CA THR A 16 -5.88 -3.72 -15.92
C THR A 16 -5.15 -3.41 -17.24
N ASP A 17 -4.57 -4.44 -17.86
CA ASP A 17 -3.83 -4.31 -19.12
C ASP A 17 -4.67 -3.66 -20.24
N THR A 18 -5.98 -3.91 -20.24
CA THR A 18 -6.93 -3.32 -21.19
C THR A 18 -7.14 -1.81 -20.98
N VAL A 19 -7.01 -1.34 -19.74
CA VAL A 19 -7.19 0.07 -19.37
C VAL A 19 -5.89 0.84 -19.57
N ALA A 20 -4.75 0.27 -19.16
CA ALA A 20 -3.44 0.89 -19.31
C ALA A 20 -2.36 -0.16 -19.61
N PRO A 21 -2.07 -0.44 -20.89
CA PRO A 21 -1.06 -1.42 -21.30
C PRO A 21 0.35 -1.15 -20.77
N THR A 22 0.65 0.09 -20.38
CA THR A 22 1.93 0.48 -19.76
C THR A 22 2.22 -0.24 -18.45
N TYR A 23 1.19 -0.77 -17.78
CA TYR A 23 1.33 -1.53 -16.52
C TYR A 23 1.34 -3.06 -16.74
N ALA A 24 1.26 -3.54 -17.98
CA ALA A 24 1.12 -4.97 -18.27
C ALA A 24 2.33 -5.84 -17.84
N ASN A 25 3.45 -5.24 -17.46
CA ASN A 25 4.61 -5.98 -16.95
C ASN A 25 4.76 -5.86 -15.42
N ILE A 26 3.86 -5.16 -14.73
CA ILE A 26 3.91 -4.99 -13.28
C ILE A 26 2.96 -6.01 -12.66
N ARG A 27 3.51 -7.12 -12.16
CA ARG A 27 2.76 -8.26 -11.59
C ARG A 27 3.04 -8.48 -10.11
N ASP A 28 4.15 -7.95 -9.64
CA ASP A 28 4.47 -7.79 -8.24
C ASP A 28 4.94 -6.36 -7.93
N LEU A 29 5.00 -6.02 -6.64
CA LEU A 29 5.50 -4.75 -6.17
C LEU A 29 6.96 -4.50 -6.62
N ALA A 30 7.76 -5.56 -6.68
CA ALA A 30 9.16 -5.49 -7.11
C ALA A 30 9.34 -5.05 -8.57
N ASP A 31 8.31 -5.21 -9.42
CA ASP A 31 8.33 -4.79 -10.82
C ASP A 31 8.16 -3.27 -10.97
N LEU A 32 7.69 -2.58 -9.93
CA LEU A 32 7.65 -1.12 -9.93
C LEU A 32 9.08 -0.56 -9.84
N PRO A 33 9.35 0.56 -10.55
CA PRO A 33 10.59 1.30 -10.36
C PRO A 33 10.80 1.56 -8.87
N GLU A 34 12.00 1.24 -8.38
CA GLU A 34 12.37 1.39 -6.97
C GLU A 34 12.09 2.80 -6.44
N ILE A 35 12.33 3.83 -7.25
CA ILE A 35 12.06 5.22 -6.89
C ILE A 35 10.58 5.49 -6.58
N GLU A 36 9.65 4.82 -7.27
CA GLU A 36 8.22 4.98 -7.00
C GLU A 36 7.84 4.39 -5.64
N ARG A 37 8.41 3.23 -5.28
CA ARG A 37 8.24 2.63 -3.95
C ARG A 37 8.78 3.55 -2.86
N GLN A 38 9.98 4.10 -3.06
CA GLN A 38 10.59 5.05 -2.12
C GLN A 38 9.78 6.34 -1.96
N ARG A 39 9.20 6.87 -3.06
CA ARG A 39 8.34 8.07 -3.01
C ARG A 39 7.06 7.82 -2.21
N ILE A 40 6.41 6.66 -2.39
CA ILE A 40 5.22 6.29 -1.61
C ILE A 40 5.57 6.15 -0.13
N GLU A 41 6.68 5.46 0.18
CA GLU A 41 7.14 5.30 1.55
C GLU A 41 7.46 6.66 2.21
N ALA A 42 8.17 7.53 1.50
CA ALA A 42 8.50 8.87 1.96
C ALA A 42 7.25 9.71 2.23
N PHE A 43 6.22 9.61 1.38
CA PHE A 43 4.95 10.28 1.61
C PHE A 43 4.33 9.85 2.95
N PHE A 44 4.15 8.55 3.19
CA PHE A 44 3.53 8.08 4.42
C PHE A 44 4.36 8.35 5.67
N ARG A 45 5.68 8.48 5.53
CA ARG A 45 6.59 8.84 6.63
C ARG A 45 6.32 10.23 7.20
N VAL A 46 5.92 11.20 6.36
CA VAL A 46 5.86 12.61 6.76
C VAL A 46 4.52 13.30 6.51
N TYR A 47 3.55 12.70 5.80
CA TYR A 47 2.30 13.39 5.45
C TYR A 47 1.46 13.86 6.66
N LYS A 48 1.72 13.31 7.85
CA LYS A 48 1.08 13.68 9.12
C LYS A 48 1.95 14.55 10.02
N ASP A 49 3.13 14.95 9.57
CA ASP A 49 4.02 15.84 10.32
C ASP A 49 3.49 17.28 10.28
N LEU A 50 2.48 17.53 11.11
CA LEU A 50 1.79 18.81 11.22
C LEU A 50 2.19 19.53 12.50
N PRO A 51 2.29 20.87 12.50
CA PRO A 51 2.69 21.65 13.68
C PRO A 51 1.83 21.44 14.93
N ALA A 52 0.56 21.06 14.76
CA ALA A 52 -0.37 20.79 15.86
C ALA A 52 -0.21 19.40 16.49
N GLY A 53 0.70 18.56 15.96
CA GLY A 53 0.88 17.17 16.34
C GLY A 53 -0.22 16.25 15.80
N ARG A 54 0.18 15.06 15.33
CA ARG A 54 -0.71 13.93 15.01
C ARG A 54 -0.08 12.62 15.43
N ASN A 55 -0.89 11.56 15.45
CA ASN A 55 -0.45 10.21 15.75
C ASN A 55 0.75 9.81 14.88
N PRO A 56 1.79 9.20 15.48
CA PRO A 56 2.95 8.74 14.73
C PRO A 56 2.54 7.62 13.78
N VAL A 57 3.10 7.65 12.57
CA VAL A 57 3.00 6.57 11.59
C VAL A 57 4.26 5.73 11.67
N GLN A 58 4.09 4.42 11.84
CA GLN A 58 5.20 3.47 11.77
C GLN A 58 5.09 2.63 10.49
N LEU A 59 6.15 2.67 9.68
CA LEU A 59 6.24 1.87 8.47
C LEU A 59 6.81 0.49 8.81
N ASN A 60 6.16 -0.57 8.31
CA ASN A 60 6.52 -1.97 8.57
C ASN A 60 7.06 -2.67 7.32
N GLY A 61 7.56 -1.89 6.36
CA GLY A 61 8.03 -2.39 5.07
C GLY A 61 6.90 -2.72 4.09
N TRP A 62 7.25 -3.53 3.10
CA TRP A 62 6.43 -3.88 1.95
C TRP A 62 6.10 -5.37 1.94
N GLY A 63 4.87 -5.70 1.57
CA GLY A 63 4.47 -7.06 1.18
C GLY A 63 4.40 -7.20 -0.34
N ASN A 64 4.18 -8.42 -0.82
CA ASN A 64 4.04 -8.74 -2.24
C ASN A 64 2.57 -8.74 -2.72
N ALA A 65 2.38 -8.96 -4.03
CA ALA A 65 1.04 -9.01 -4.62
C ALA A 65 0.17 -10.18 -4.11
N ALA A 66 0.77 -11.30 -3.66
CA ALA A 66 0.01 -12.41 -3.10
C ALA A 66 -0.55 -12.07 -1.71
N GLU A 67 0.25 -11.43 -0.85
CA GLU A 67 -0.17 -10.91 0.45
C GLU A 67 -1.30 -9.88 0.29
N ALA A 68 -1.16 -8.95 -0.66
CA ALA A 68 -2.21 -7.98 -0.97
C ALA A 68 -3.54 -8.65 -1.36
N ARG A 69 -3.50 -9.68 -2.22
CA ARG A 69 -4.70 -10.45 -2.60
C ARG A 69 -5.34 -11.19 -1.43
N ALA A 70 -4.53 -11.75 -0.52
CA ALA A 70 -5.02 -12.42 0.67
C ALA A 70 -5.76 -11.43 1.59
N LEU A 71 -5.16 -10.27 1.89
CA LEU A 71 -5.76 -9.23 2.71
C LEU A 71 -7.10 -8.73 2.14
N ILE A 72 -7.18 -8.51 0.82
CA ILE A 72 -8.42 -8.12 0.15
C ILE A 72 -9.49 -9.22 0.29
N SER A 73 -9.10 -10.47 0.09
CA SER A 73 -10.03 -11.62 0.20
C SER A 73 -10.59 -11.75 1.61
N GLU A 74 -9.75 -11.63 2.63
CA GLU A 74 -10.18 -11.63 4.04
C GLU A 74 -11.10 -10.45 4.37
N ALA A 75 -10.78 -9.25 3.87
CA ALA A 75 -11.61 -8.07 4.08
C ALA A 75 -13.00 -8.26 3.46
N MET A 76 -13.08 -8.79 2.24
CA MET A 76 -14.35 -9.12 1.59
C MET A 76 -15.14 -10.18 2.38
N GLN A 77 -14.48 -11.22 2.89
CA GLN A 77 -15.13 -12.24 3.72
C GLN A 77 -15.69 -11.65 5.02
N ARG A 78 -14.94 -10.75 5.69
CA ARG A 78 -15.40 -10.06 6.90
C ARG A 78 -16.61 -9.15 6.61
N PHE A 79 -16.61 -8.47 5.47
CA PHE A 79 -17.71 -7.60 5.05
C PHE A 79 -19.00 -8.36 4.74
N ASN A 80 -18.89 -9.57 4.19
CA ASN A 80 -20.04 -10.39 3.80
C ASN A 80 -20.64 -11.23 4.95
N ARG A 81 -20.18 -11.06 6.18
CA ARG A 81 -20.76 -11.69 7.38
C ARG A 81 -21.75 -10.75 8.05
#